data_AF-A0A2S2NL08-F1
#
_entry.id   AF-A0A2S2NL08-F1
#
_cell.length_a   1.000
_cell.length_b   1.000
_cell.length_c   1.000
_cell.angle_alpha   90.00
_cell.angle_beta   90.00
_cell.angle_gamma   90.00
#
_symmetry.space_group_name_H-M   'P 1'
#
loop_
_entity.id
_entity.type
_entity.pdbx_description
1 polymer ?
#
loop_
_entity_poly.entity_id
_entity_poly.type
_entity_poly.pdbx_seq_one_letter_code
_entity_poly.pdbx_strand_id
1 'polypeptide(L)'
;MVNTFDELLKYENIDLPITWSKFGNQNAITYFCLKYENVTNCKTVIEKQIVITSDSELYYYAYDNEVKSDFETLRCITFPLNIKLLERAIVLFAGKNACIGGPNALNFPGIQVKNTNLGSNKNWRPLNCKYLTILNKKRCVNCEKLLNKFRVYKWKRETPNKNTKNKYIGHTLTPTRLSSFNVIQKAKYKLKK
;
A
#
# COMPACT_ATOMS: atom_id res chain seq x y z
N MET A 1 -30.24 3.16 -32.16
CA MET A 1 -29.33 2.27 -31.41
C MET A 1 -29.64 2.53 -29.94
N VAL A 2 -30.05 1.51 -29.19
CA VAL A 2 -30.44 1.70 -27.78
C VAL A 2 -29.19 2.01 -26.98
N ASN A 3 -29.17 3.13 -26.27
CA ASN A 3 -28.04 3.53 -25.44
C ASN A 3 -28.04 2.70 -24.15
N THR A 4 -27.26 1.62 -24.11
CA THR A 4 -27.15 0.74 -22.93
C THR A 4 -26.73 1.48 -21.66
N PHE A 5 -26.08 2.64 -21.77
CA PHE A 5 -25.76 3.47 -20.61
C PHE A 5 -27.02 4.09 -19.99
N ASP A 6 -27.92 4.65 -20.80
CA ASP A 6 -29.17 5.25 -20.32
C ASP A 6 -30.10 4.22 -19.69
N GLU A 7 -30.12 2.99 -20.23
CA GLU A 7 -30.83 1.87 -19.63
C GLU A 7 -30.23 1.50 -18.27
N LEU A 8 -28.91 1.37 -18.19
CA LEU A 8 -28.22 1.05 -16.94
C LEU A 8 -28.38 2.14 -15.88
N LEU A 9 -28.45 3.41 -16.31
CA LEU A 9 -28.67 4.55 -15.42
C LEU A 9 -30.03 4.40 -14.72
N LYS A 10 -31.07 4.06 -15.48
CA LYS A 10 -32.45 3.85 -15.00
C LYS A 10 -32.65 2.50 -14.29
N TYR A 11 -31.74 1.54 -14.47
CA TYR A 11 -31.86 0.21 -13.89
C TYR A 11 -31.49 0.20 -12.40
N GLU A 12 -32.47 0.19 -11.51
CA GLU A 12 -32.26 0.23 -10.06
C GLU A 12 -31.98 -1.14 -9.44
N ASN A 13 -32.49 -2.22 -10.05
CA ASN A 13 -32.48 -3.58 -9.48
C ASN A 13 -31.25 -4.41 -9.87
N ILE A 14 -30.04 -3.89 -9.68
CA ILE A 14 -28.82 -4.70 -9.80
C ILE A 14 -28.53 -5.38 -8.47
N ASP A 15 -28.27 -6.68 -8.52
CA ASP A 15 -27.84 -7.45 -7.34
C ASP A 15 -26.40 -7.10 -6.97
N LEU A 16 -26.24 -6.23 -5.98
CA LEU A 16 -24.93 -5.81 -5.47
C LEU A 16 -24.46 -6.69 -4.31
N PRO A 17 -23.14 -6.98 -4.22
CA PRO A 17 -22.57 -7.60 -3.04
C PRO A 17 -22.81 -6.75 -1.79
N ILE A 18 -22.81 -7.41 -0.63
CA ILE A 18 -22.89 -6.73 0.68
C ILE A 18 -21.79 -5.66 0.74
N THR A 19 -22.13 -4.48 1.27
CA THR A 19 -21.30 -3.26 1.36
C THR A 19 -20.99 -2.54 0.04
N TRP A 20 -21.55 -2.97 -1.09
CA TRP A 20 -21.47 -2.23 -2.36
C TRP A 20 -22.67 -1.31 -2.53
N SER A 21 -22.47 -0.23 -3.28
CA SER A 21 -23.50 0.75 -3.57
C SER A 21 -23.32 1.27 -5.00
N LYS A 22 -24.42 1.77 -5.57
CA LYS A 22 -24.46 2.39 -6.89
C LYS A 22 -24.62 3.91 -6.72
N PHE A 23 -23.90 4.66 -7.53
CA PHE A 23 -24.16 6.08 -7.79
C PHE A 23 -24.08 6.32 -9.29
N GLY A 24 -24.98 7.11 -9.85
CA GLY A 24 -24.98 7.36 -11.29
C GLY A 24 -25.48 8.76 -11.63
N ASN A 25 -24.89 9.33 -12.66
CA ASN A 25 -25.37 10.55 -13.30
C ASN A 25 -25.21 10.40 -14.83
N GLN A 26 -25.43 11.49 -15.56
CA GLN A 26 -25.35 11.49 -17.02
C GLN A 26 -23.94 11.21 -17.57
N ASN A 27 -22.90 11.35 -16.75
CA ASN A 27 -21.51 11.20 -17.17
C ASN A 27 -20.95 9.81 -16.84
N ALA A 28 -21.34 9.26 -15.69
CA ALA A 28 -20.83 7.97 -15.23
C ALA A 28 -21.76 7.25 -14.27
N ILE A 29 -21.67 5.92 -14.27
CA ILE A 29 -22.25 5.02 -13.29
C ILE A 29 -21.10 4.37 -12.52
N THR A 30 -21.12 4.52 -11.21
CA THR A 30 -20.12 4.01 -10.29
C THR A 30 -20.72 2.98 -9.36
N TYR A 31 -20.11 1.79 -9.33
CA TYR A 31 -20.35 0.79 -8.30
C TYR A 31 -19.16 0.82 -7.35
N PHE A 32 -19.39 0.99 -6.06
CA PHE A 32 -18.30 1.20 -5.11
C PHE A 32 -18.53 0.48 -3.78
N CYS A 33 -17.41 0.13 -3.15
CA CYS A 33 -17.36 -0.44 -1.81
C CYS A 33 -16.71 0.56 -0.86
N LEU A 34 -17.43 0.90 0.20
CA LEU A 34 -16.93 1.77 1.25
C LEU A 34 -16.14 0.99 2.29
N LYS A 35 -15.15 1.65 2.91
CA LYS A 35 -14.42 1.14 4.05
C LYS A 35 -14.26 2.22 5.10
N TYR A 36 -14.59 1.86 6.34
CA TYR A 36 -14.34 2.70 7.49
C TYR A 36 -12.85 2.67 7.85
N GLU A 37 -12.23 3.83 7.85
CA GLU A 37 -10.95 4.00 8.52
C GLU A 37 -11.19 4.32 9.98
N ASN A 38 -10.98 3.30 10.82
CA ASN A 38 -10.79 3.55 12.24
C ASN A 38 -9.41 4.18 12.39
N VAL A 39 -9.40 5.46 12.76
CA VAL A 39 -8.57 6.11 13.78
C VAL A 39 -8.64 7.63 13.48
N THR A 40 -9.19 8.36 14.45
CA THR A 40 -9.31 9.83 14.60
C THR A 40 -10.30 10.64 13.77
N ASN A 41 -10.53 10.39 12.47
CA ASN A 41 -11.21 11.39 11.62
C ASN A 41 -12.65 11.04 11.18
N CYS A 42 -13.23 9.93 11.63
CA CYS A 42 -14.58 9.47 11.24
C CYS A 42 -14.84 9.59 9.72
N LYS A 43 -13.83 9.27 8.91
CA LYS A 43 -13.88 9.42 7.45
C LYS A 43 -14.02 8.05 6.80
N THR A 44 -14.93 7.97 5.83
CA THR A 44 -15.06 6.79 4.96
C THR A 44 -14.23 6.99 3.71
N VAL A 45 -13.59 5.93 3.25
CA VAL A 45 -12.85 5.91 1.98
C VAL A 45 -13.47 4.88 1.04
N ILE A 46 -13.44 5.17 -0.26
CA ILE A 46 -13.81 4.19 -1.29
C ILE A 46 -12.64 3.20 -1.41
N GLU A 47 -12.87 1.95 -0.99
CA GLU A 47 -11.83 0.92 -1.08
C GLU A 47 -11.67 0.45 -2.52
N LYS A 48 -12.79 0.22 -3.20
CA LYS A 48 -12.86 -0.30 -4.57
C LYS A 48 -14.02 0.37 -5.30
N GLN A 49 -13.84 0.62 -6.59
CA GLN A 49 -14.91 1.09 -7.45
C GLN A 49 -14.75 0.59 -8.89
N ILE A 50 -15.89 0.43 -9.55
CA ILE A 50 -16.03 0.16 -10.97
C ILE A 50 -16.76 1.38 -11.54
N VAL A 51 -16.17 2.04 -12.52
CA VAL A 51 -16.74 3.23 -13.16
C VAL A 51 -17.02 2.90 -14.61
N ILE A 52 -18.26 3.09 -15.03
CA ILE A 52 -18.73 3.01 -16.41
C ILE A 52 -19.03 4.42 -16.87
N THR A 53 -18.37 4.91 -17.91
CA THR A 53 -18.62 6.25 -18.46
C THR A 53 -19.75 6.23 -19.49
N SER A 54 -20.32 7.40 -19.78
CA SER A 54 -21.28 7.61 -20.88
C SER A 54 -20.69 7.21 -22.23
N ASP A 55 -19.36 7.35 -22.37
CA ASP A 55 -18.60 7.00 -23.57
C ASP A 55 -18.33 5.50 -23.68
N SER A 56 -18.97 4.70 -22.83
CA SER A 56 -18.82 3.24 -22.82
C SER A 56 -17.39 2.79 -22.49
N GLU A 57 -16.72 3.51 -21.58
CA GLU A 57 -15.44 3.09 -21.02
C GLU A 57 -15.63 2.49 -19.63
N LEU A 58 -14.74 1.57 -19.27
CA LEU A 58 -14.80 0.82 -18.02
C LEU A 58 -13.48 0.93 -17.26
N TYR A 59 -13.56 1.42 -16.03
CA TYR A 59 -12.41 1.62 -15.17
C TYR A 59 -12.59 0.91 -13.85
N TYR A 60 -11.49 0.35 -13.34
CA TYR A 60 -11.42 -0.26 -12.02
C TYR A 60 -10.47 0.53 -11.16
N TYR A 61 -10.87 0.85 -9.93
CA TYR A 61 -9.99 1.51 -8.98
C TYR A 61 -9.97 0.79 -7.65
N ALA A 62 -8.86 0.93 -6.94
CA ALA A 62 -8.74 0.59 -5.54
C ALA A 62 -7.97 1.70 -4.81
N TYR A 63 -8.56 2.27 -3.75
CA TYR A 63 -8.02 3.44 -3.04
C TYR A 63 -7.60 4.57 -3.99
N ASP A 64 -8.50 5.00 -4.88
CA ASP A 64 -8.32 6.06 -5.89
C ASP A 64 -7.22 5.80 -6.94
N ASN A 65 -6.64 4.60 -6.96
CA ASN A 65 -5.64 4.23 -7.95
C ASN A 65 -6.27 3.29 -8.97
N GLU A 66 -6.11 3.63 -10.25
CA GLU A 66 -6.58 2.79 -11.34
C GLU A 66 -5.84 1.45 -11.31
N VAL A 67 -6.59 0.37 -11.42
CA VAL A 67 -6.05 -0.97 -11.49
C VAL A 67 -6.17 -1.46 -12.91
N LYS A 68 -5.04 -1.51 -13.61
CA LYS A 68 -4.96 -2.14 -14.92
C LYS A 68 -5.38 -3.61 -14.77
N SER A 69 -6.43 -4.00 -15.51
CA SER A 69 -7.02 -5.33 -15.38
C SER A 69 -6.16 -6.38 -16.10
N ASP A 70 -5.22 -6.97 -15.36
CA ASP A 70 -4.59 -8.24 -15.75
C ASP A 70 -5.54 -9.42 -15.49
N PHE A 71 -6.70 -9.17 -14.88
CA PHE A 71 -7.70 -10.19 -14.59
C PHE A 71 -8.55 -10.44 -15.83
N GLU A 72 -8.29 -11.55 -16.52
CA GLU A 72 -9.11 -12.05 -17.63
C GLU A 72 -10.61 -12.04 -17.29
N THR A 73 -10.95 -12.32 -16.03
CA THR A 73 -12.33 -12.33 -15.53
C THR A 73 -13.01 -10.95 -15.50
N LEU A 74 -12.26 -9.85 -15.51
CA LEU A 74 -12.81 -8.49 -15.57
C LEU A 74 -12.92 -7.98 -17.01
N ARG A 75 -12.30 -8.67 -17.98
CA ARG A 75 -12.39 -8.36 -19.41
C ARG A 75 -13.69 -8.84 -20.05
N CYS A 76 -14.53 -9.55 -19.30
CA CYS A 76 -15.80 -10.11 -19.80
C CYS A 76 -16.90 -9.07 -20.01
N ILE A 77 -16.70 -7.81 -19.60
CA ILE A 77 -17.65 -6.72 -19.90
C ILE A 77 -17.28 -6.12 -21.26
N THR A 78 -18.16 -6.32 -22.23
CA THR A 78 -18.09 -5.69 -23.56
C THR A 78 -19.35 -4.91 -23.81
N PHE A 79 -19.28 -3.88 -24.65
CA PHE A 79 -20.44 -3.11 -25.08
C PHE A 79 -21.07 -3.73 -26.34
N PRO A 80 -22.42 -3.77 -26.45
CA PRO A 80 -23.42 -3.28 -25.50
C PRO A 80 -23.46 -4.08 -24.19
N LEU A 81 -23.64 -3.38 -23.06
CA LEU A 81 -23.55 -3.94 -21.71
C LEU A 81 -24.63 -5.02 -21.47
N ASN A 82 -24.19 -6.20 -21.05
CA ASN A 82 -25.08 -7.24 -20.53
C ASN A 82 -25.13 -7.15 -18.99
N ILE A 83 -26.31 -6.89 -18.44
CA ILE A 83 -26.51 -6.71 -16.98
C ILE A 83 -26.02 -7.93 -16.18
N LYS A 84 -26.29 -9.16 -16.65
CA LYS A 84 -25.81 -10.37 -15.96
C LYS A 84 -24.29 -10.50 -15.97
N LEU A 85 -23.63 -10.05 -17.03
CA LEU A 85 -22.16 -10.02 -17.09
C LEU A 85 -21.60 -8.93 -16.18
N LEU A 86 -22.27 -7.78 -16.10
CA LEU A 86 -21.92 -6.70 -15.18
C LEU A 86 -22.02 -7.17 -13.72
N GLU A 87 -23.14 -7.76 -13.31
CA GLU A 87 -23.32 -8.32 -11.97
C GLU A 87 -22.23 -9.33 -11.61
N ARG A 88 -21.93 -10.26 -12.53
CA ARG A 88 -20.83 -11.22 -12.35
C ARG A 88 -19.49 -10.52 -12.17
N ALA A 89 -19.19 -9.50 -12.97
CA ALA A 89 -17.95 -8.75 -12.85
C ALA A 89 -17.85 -7.99 -11.52
N ILE A 90 -18.96 -7.40 -11.05
CA ILE A 90 -19.05 -6.74 -9.74
C ILE A 90 -18.76 -7.76 -8.63
N VAL A 91 -19.41 -8.93 -8.65
CA VAL A 91 -19.19 -10.01 -7.67
C VAL A 91 -17.73 -10.49 -7.68
N LEU A 92 -17.17 -10.73 -8.87
CA LEU A 92 -15.78 -11.18 -9.02
C LEU A 92 -14.78 -10.15 -8.50
N PHE A 93 -15.02 -8.87 -8.75
CA PHE A 93 -14.19 -7.78 -8.23
C PHE A 93 -14.38 -7.57 -6.74
N ALA A 94 -15.60 -7.73 -6.22
CA ALA A 94 -15.90 -7.70 -4.80
C ALA A 94 -15.14 -8.80 -4.04
N GLY A 95 -15.02 -10.00 -4.63
CA GLY A 95 -14.22 -11.10 -4.08
C GLY A 95 -12.70 -10.88 -4.10
N LYS A 96 -12.18 -9.84 -4.76
CA LYS A 96 -10.75 -9.50 -4.70
C LYS A 96 -10.44 -8.66 -3.47
N ASN A 97 -9.32 -8.95 -2.82
CA ASN A 97 -8.84 -8.15 -1.71
C ASN A 97 -8.06 -6.93 -2.21
N ALA A 98 -8.43 -5.75 -1.71
CA ALA A 98 -7.62 -4.55 -1.88
C ALA A 98 -6.40 -4.62 -0.93
N CYS A 99 -5.21 -4.39 -1.49
CA CYS A 99 -3.98 -4.31 -0.71
C CYS A 99 -4.08 -3.12 0.24
N ILE A 100 -3.98 -3.37 1.54
CA ILE A 100 -4.10 -2.32 2.58
C ILE A 100 -2.86 -1.42 2.68
N GLY A 101 -1.79 -1.74 1.94
CA GLY A 101 -0.53 -1.02 1.99
C GLY A 101 0.40 -1.49 3.12
N GLY A 102 1.50 -0.77 3.30
CA GLY A 102 2.42 -0.88 4.42
C GLY A 102 1.84 -0.24 5.70
N PRO A 103 2.70 0.14 6.64
CA PRO A 103 2.26 0.79 7.87
C PRO A 103 1.69 2.19 7.66
N ASN A 104 0.82 2.61 8.58
CA ASN A 104 0.31 3.97 8.64
C ASN A 104 1.43 4.95 9.00
N ALA A 105 1.50 6.08 8.29
CA ALA A 105 2.53 7.08 8.48
C ALA A 105 2.49 7.73 9.88
N LEU A 106 1.32 7.81 10.51
CA LEU A 106 1.16 8.36 11.87
C LEU A 106 1.97 7.57 12.91
N ASN A 107 2.14 6.27 12.70
CA ASN A 107 2.92 5.41 13.60
C ASN A 107 4.44 5.55 13.40
N PHE A 108 4.87 6.28 12.37
CA PHE A 108 6.26 6.39 11.97
C PHE A 108 6.63 7.84 11.60
N PRO A 109 6.45 8.79 12.53
CA PRO A 109 6.73 10.21 12.26
C PRO A 109 8.19 10.42 11.88
N GLY A 110 8.45 11.26 10.89
CA GLY A 110 9.80 11.61 10.42
C GLY A 110 10.54 10.52 9.63
N ILE A 111 9.90 9.37 9.34
CA ILE A 111 10.49 8.36 8.46
C ILE A 111 10.10 8.65 7.01
N GLN A 112 11.09 8.75 6.14
CA GLN A 112 10.91 8.81 4.70
C GLN A 112 11.46 7.52 4.08
N VAL A 113 10.67 6.88 3.21
CA VAL A 113 11.10 5.68 2.49
C VAL A 113 11.16 5.97 1.01
N LYS A 114 12.33 5.74 0.40
CA LYS A 114 12.51 5.90 -1.05
C LYS A 114 11.57 4.99 -1.83
N ASN A 115 11.13 5.43 -3.00
CA ASN A 115 10.25 4.69 -3.91
C ASN A 115 8.92 4.27 -3.27
N THR A 116 8.39 5.11 -2.39
CA THR A 116 7.08 4.94 -1.80
C THR A 116 6.27 6.23 -1.85
N ASN A 117 4.95 6.10 -1.89
CA ASN A 117 3.98 7.17 -1.76
C ASN A 117 3.05 6.89 -0.57
N LEU A 118 2.35 7.92 -0.11
CA LEU A 118 1.25 7.75 0.85
C LEU A 118 -0.05 7.51 0.08
N GLY A 119 -0.73 6.41 0.41
CA GLY A 119 -2.08 6.19 -0.09
C GLY A 119 -3.09 7.16 0.51
N SER A 120 -4.30 7.21 -0.06
CA SER A 120 -5.43 7.95 0.52
C SER A 120 -5.71 7.53 1.97
N ASN A 121 -5.45 6.26 2.28
CA ASN A 121 -5.51 5.66 3.61
C ASN A 121 -4.34 5.97 4.56
N LYS A 122 -3.47 6.92 4.20
CA LYS A 122 -2.27 7.33 4.95
C LYS A 122 -1.26 6.19 5.23
N ASN A 123 -1.42 5.05 4.57
CA ASN A 123 -0.46 3.95 4.62
C ASN A 123 0.61 4.13 3.56
N TRP A 124 1.85 3.81 3.90
CA TRP A 124 2.96 3.80 2.96
C TRP A 124 2.77 2.71 1.90
N ARG A 125 2.97 3.05 0.63
CA ARG A 125 2.83 2.14 -0.51
C ARG A 125 4.07 2.22 -1.40
N PRO A 126 4.66 1.09 -1.82
CA PRO A 126 5.66 1.10 -2.88
C PRO A 126 5.06 1.61 -4.19
N LEU A 127 5.84 2.30 -5.02
CA LEU A 127 5.39 2.77 -6.34
C LEU A 127 4.87 1.63 -7.24
N ASN A 128 5.40 0.42 -7.06
CA ASN A 128 4.97 -0.80 -7.76
C ASN A 128 3.99 -1.65 -6.93
N CYS A 129 3.18 -1.03 -6.08
CA CYS A 129 2.17 -1.73 -5.30
C CYS A 129 1.11 -2.34 -6.23
N LYS A 130 0.94 -3.67 -6.16
CA LYS A 130 -0.27 -4.29 -6.70
C LYS A 130 -1.43 -4.01 -5.76
N TYR A 131 -2.36 -3.17 -6.20
CA TYR A 131 -3.51 -2.71 -5.40
C TYR A 131 -4.56 -3.80 -5.21
N LEU A 132 -4.61 -4.79 -6.09
CA LEU A 132 -5.38 -6.01 -5.90
C LEU A 132 -4.46 -7.16 -5.51
N THR A 133 -4.97 -8.02 -4.65
CA THR A 133 -4.27 -9.19 -4.12
C THR A 133 -5.11 -10.45 -4.34
N ILE A 134 -4.42 -11.59 -4.37
CA ILE A 134 -5.09 -12.90 -4.37
C ILE A 134 -5.90 -13.09 -3.09
N LEU A 135 -6.87 -14.00 -3.14
CA LEU A 135 -7.72 -14.34 -1.99
C LEU A 135 -6.87 -14.59 -0.73
N ASN A 136 -7.40 -14.15 0.41
CA ASN A 136 -6.84 -14.31 1.75
C ASN A 136 -5.53 -13.56 2.04
N LYS A 137 -4.95 -12.82 1.09
CA LYS A 137 -3.84 -11.89 1.36
C LYS A 137 -4.36 -10.48 1.59
N LYS A 138 -3.95 -9.85 2.70
CA LYS A 138 -4.26 -8.44 2.99
C LYS A 138 -3.31 -7.47 2.27
N ARG A 139 -2.14 -7.94 1.86
CA ARG A 139 -1.05 -7.12 1.27
C ARG A 139 -0.42 -7.83 0.09
N CYS A 140 0.06 -7.03 -0.86
CA CYS A 140 0.92 -7.53 -1.93
C CYS A 140 2.35 -7.76 -1.42
N VAL A 141 3.13 -8.53 -2.17
CA VAL A 141 4.51 -8.90 -1.81
C VAL A 141 5.39 -7.67 -1.54
N ASN A 142 5.21 -6.58 -2.30
CA ASN A 142 5.98 -5.35 -2.12
C ASN A 142 5.61 -4.62 -0.82
N CYS A 143 4.32 -4.58 -0.47
CA CYS A 143 3.86 -4.02 0.80
C CYS A 143 4.30 -4.87 2.01
N GLU A 144 4.37 -6.19 1.87
CA GLU A 144 4.94 -7.08 2.91
C GLU A 144 6.44 -6.81 3.12
N LYS A 145 7.22 -6.68 2.03
CA LYS A 145 8.63 -6.28 2.11
C LYS A 145 8.79 -4.92 2.80
N LEU A 146 7.91 -3.98 2.51
CA LEU A 146 7.90 -2.66 3.14
C LEU A 146 7.60 -2.76 4.65
N LEU A 147 6.59 -3.54 5.04
CA LEU A 147 6.25 -3.79 6.43
C LEU A 147 7.45 -4.31 7.23
N ASN A 148 8.20 -5.25 6.66
CA ASN A 148 9.40 -5.79 7.29
C ASN A 148 10.50 -4.73 7.49
N LYS A 149 10.69 -3.81 6.54
CA LYS A 149 11.62 -2.68 6.72
C LYS A 149 11.20 -1.78 7.90
N PHE A 150 9.90 -1.48 8.01
CA PHE A 150 9.37 -0.68 9.11
C PHE A 150 9.46 -1.37 10.48
N ARG A 151 9.37 -2.71 10.54
CA ARG A 151 9.65 -3.47 11.78
C ARG A 151 11.08 -3.23 12.27
N VAL A 152 12.06 -3.20 11.37
CA VAL A 152 13.45 -2.89 11.72
C VAL A 152 13.60 -1.45 12.20
N TYR A 153 12.93 -0.48 11.56
CA TYR A 153 12.94 0.92 12.04
C TYR A 153 12.33 1.05 13.44
N LYS A 154 11.19 0.39 13.68
CA LYS A 154 10.54 0.33 14.99
C LYS A 154 11.49 -0.24 16.04
N TRP A 155 12.07 -1.40 15.76
CA TRP A 155 13.02 -2.06 16.66
C TRP A 155 14.23 -1.17 16.99
N LYS A 156 14.84 -0.50 16.00
CA LYS A 156 15.95 0.43 16.23
C LYS A 156 15.56 1.64 17.09
N ARG A 157 14.34 2.17 16.94
CA ARG A 157 13.82 3.26 17.79
C ARG A 157 13.55 2.79 19.23
N GLU A 158 12.97 1.61 19.38
CA GLU A 158 12.57 1.05 20.69
C GLU A 158 13.75 0.43 21.45
N THR A 159 14.85 0.13 20.76
CA THR A 159 16.12 -0.27 21.38
C THR A 159 17.23 0.76 21.11
N PRO A 160 17.16 1.99 21.68
CA PRO A 160 18.20 2.99 21.46
C PRO A 160 19.60 2.53 21.89
N ASN A 161 19.72 1.50 22.74
CA ASN A 161 20.99 1.07 23.35
C ASN A 161 21.11 -0.43 23.66
N LYS A 162 21.03 -1.34 22.67
CA LYS A 162 21.72 -2.65 22.77
C LYS A 162 22.92 -2.79 21.83
N ASN A 163 22.93 -2.08 20.70
CA ASN A 163 24.01 -2.17 19.69
C ASN A 163 24.83 -0.88 19.47
N THR A 164 24.59 0.19 20.22
CA THR A 164 25.49 1.37 20.33
C THR A 164 26.68 1.13 21.26
N LYS A 165 26.79 -0.08 21.83
CA LYS A 165 28.08 -0.66 22.24
C LYS A 165 28.76 -1.43 21.12
N ASN A 166 28.43 -1.16 19.85
CA ASN A 166 29.43 -1.25 18.80
C ASN A 166 30.45 -0.15 19.08
N LYS A 167 31.38 -0.47 19.99
CA LYS A 167 32.74 0.01 19.95
C LYS A 167 33.12 0.09 18.48
N TYR A 168 33.17 1.31 17.94
CA TYR A 168 33.99 1.59 16.77
C TYR A 168 35.44 1.40 17.25
N ILE A 169 35.85 0.14 17.42
CA ILE A 169 37.25 -0.23 17.27
C ILE A 169 37.41 -0.24 15.75
N GLY A 170 37.58 0.96 15.19
CA GLY A 170 38.34 1.06 13.96
C GLY A 170 39.70 0.40 14.22
N HIS A 171 40.24 -0.27 13.22
CA HIS A 171 41.54 -0.94 13.28
C HIS A 171 42.74 0.00 13.53
N THR A 172 42.48 1.27 13.84
CA THR A 172 43.48 2.30 14.10
C THR A 172 43.20 2.93 15.46
N LEU A 173 44.21 2.88 16.33
CA LEU A 173 44.21 3.65 17.58
C LEU A 173 43.94 5.12 17.23
N THR A 174 43.06 5.78 17.98
CA THR A 174 42.94 7.24 17.89
C THR A 174 44.31 7.88 18.12
N PRO A 175 44.63 9.05 17.54
CA PRO A 175 45.96 9.68 17.69
C PRO A 175 46.43 9.77 19.15
N THR A 176 45.50 10.06 20.06
CA THR A 176 45.74 10.08 21.51
C THR A 176 46.12 8.70 22.06
N ARG A 177 45.38 7.65 21.68
CA ARG A 177 45.66 6.27 22.11
C ARG A 177 46.95 5.70 21.50
N LEU A 178 47.28 6.09 20.26
CA LEU A 178 48.55 5.74 19.61
C LEU A 178 49.73 6.39 20.35
N SER A 179 49.60 7.67 20.71
CA SER A 179 50.60 8.37 21.52
C SER A 179 50.82 7.67 22.87
N SER A 180 49.74 7.39 23.61
CA SER A 180 49.84 6.67 24.89
C SER A 180 50.45 5.27 24.74
N PHE A 181 50.10 4.52 23.69
CA PHE A 181 50.68 3.19 23.43
C PHE A 181 52.18 3.27 23.15
N ASN A 182 52.63 4.24 22.33
CA ASN A 182 54.04 4.44 22.03
C ASN A 182 54.85 4.84 23.27
N VAL A 183 54.28 5.63 24.18
CA VAL A 183 54.91 5.95 25.48
C VAL A 183 55.09 4.68 26.32
N ILE A 184 54.06 3.85 26.43
CA ILE A 184 54.10 2.59 27.19
C ILE A 184 55.12 1.62 26.57
N GLN A 185 55.16 1.51 25.24
CA GLN A 185 56.08 0.60 24.54
C GLN A 185 57.55 1.04 24.72
N LYS A 186 57.83 2.35 24.65
CA LYS A 186 59.16 2.91 24.95
C LYS A 186 59.58 2.66 26.39
N ALA A 187 58.66 2.81 27.35
CA ALA A 187 58.92 2.52 28.76
C ALA A 187 59.24 1.03 28.99
N LYS A 188 58.47 0.12 28.37
CA LYS A 188 58.73 -1.32 28.43
C LYS A 188 60.10 -1.71 27.86
N TYR A 189 60.52 -1.06 26.78
CA TYR A 189 61.83 -1.35 26.17
C TYR A 189 62.99 -0.91 27.07
N LYS A 190 62.84 0.21 27.79
CA LYS A 190 63.83 0.69 28.77
C LYS A 190 63.92 -0.20 30.00
N LEU A 191 62.82 -0.83 30.42
CA LEU A 191 62.79 -1.76 31.56
C LEU A 191 63.30 -3.17 31.24
N LYS A 192 63.56 -3.47 29.95
CA LYS A 192 64.13 -4.75 29.49
C LYS A 192 65.63 -4.66 29.19
N LYS A 193 66.24 -3.50 29.38
CA LYS A 193 67.71 -3.31 29.43
C LYS A 193 68.13 -3.22 30.89
#